data_AF-A0A973IND0-F1
#
_entry.id   AF-A0A973IND0-F1
#
_cell.length_a   1.000
_cell.length_b   1.000
_cell.length_c   1.000
_cell.angle_alpha   90.00
_cell.angle_beta   90.00
_cell.angle_gamma   90.00
#
_symmetry.space_group_name_H-M   'P 1'
#
loop_
_entity.id
_entity.type
_entity.pdbx_description
1 polymer ?
#
loop_
_entity_poly.entity_id
_entity_poly.type
_entity_poly.pdbx_seq_one_letter_code
_entity_poly.pdbx_strand_id
1 'polypeptide(L)'
;SKQTLNSNNIQLLPNPTNDILVLQSNETENYSVEIYDIMGQLIAKTNINANENISVGHLKRGLYIFKIFNQNELVQIQKIVLQ
;
A
#
# COMPACT_ATOMS: atom_id res chain seq x y z
N SER A 1 1.69 -19.94 24.64
CA SER A 1 2.64 -18.95 24.11
C SER A 1 2.12 -18.45 22.77
N LYS A 2 1.55 -17.24 22.73
CA LYS A 2 1.08 -16.65 21.45
C LYS A 2 2.31 -16.28 20.64
N GLN A 3 2.40 -16.89 19.47
CA GLN A 3 3.49 -16.81 18.52
C GLN A 3 3.73 -15.36 18.10
N THR A 4 4.99 -14.96 18.16
CA THR A 4 5.54 -13.62 17.94
C THR A 4 5.09 -13.05 16.59
N LEU A 5 4.38 -11.92 16.63
CA LEU A 5 4.15 -11.07 15.46
C LEU A 5 5.50 -10.43 15.09
N ASN A 6 6.11 -10.85 14.00
CA ASN A 6 7.19 -10.09 13.39
C ASN A 6 6.58 -8.78 12.87
N SER A 7 6.72 -7.72 13.66
CA SER A 7 6.19 -6.38 13.36
C SER A 7 7.02 -5.70 12.27
N ASN A 8 6.97 -6.21 11.05
CA ASN A 8 7.32 -5.40 9.88
C ASN A 8 6.18 -4.40 9.69
N ASN A 9 6.31 -3.23 10.32
CA ASN A 9 5.33 -2.16 10.27
C ASN A 9 5.33 -1.48 8.89
N ILE A 10 4.88 -2.19 7.85
CA ILE A 10 4.65 -1.63 6.52
C ILE A 10 3.24 -1.04 6.51
N GLN A 11 3.13 0.26 6.24
CA GLN A 11 1.84 0.96 6.21
C GLN A 11 1.80 2.01 5.10
N LEU A 12 0.62 2.23 4.52
CA LEU A 12 0.33 3.34 3.62
C LEU A 12 -0.43 4.42 4.38
N LEU A 13 0.02 5.67 4.30
CA LEU A 13 -0.64 6.77 5.01
C LEU A 13 -0.55 8.10 4.24
N PRO A 14 -1.48 9.04 4.47
CA PRO A 14 -2.64 8.95 5.36
C PRO A 14 -3.78 8.12 4.77
N ASN A 15 -4.71 7.70 5.63
CA ASN A 15 -5.98 7.12 5.24
C ASN A 15 -7.09 7.71 6.12
N PRO A 16 -8.05 8.48 5.57
CA PRO A 16 -8.23 8.80 4.16
C PRO A 16 -7.14 9.71 3.55
N THR A 17 -7.06 9.78 2.21
CA THR A 17 -6.19 10.72 1.47
C THR A 17 -6.89 11.22 0.20
N ASN A 18 -6.41 12.33 -0.37
CA ASN A 18 -6.89 12.86 -1.65
C ASN A 18 -5.91 12.59 -2.81
N ASP A 19 -4.60 12.51 -2.52
CA ASP A 19 -3.61 12.77 -3.57
C ASP A 19 -2.33 11.94 -3.43
N ILE A 20 -1.82 11.79 -2.21
CA ILE A 20 -0.53 11.15 -1.95
C ILE A 20 -0.68 10.14 -0.81
N LEU A 21 -0.07 8.98 -0.99
CA LEU A 21 0.24 8.02 0.07
C LEU A 21 1.75 7.92 0.24
N VAL A 22 2.20 7.71 1.47
CA VAL A 22 3.58 7.37 1.81
C VAL A 22 3.62 5.92 2.24
N LEU A 23 4.52 5.12 1.66
CA LEU A 23 4.81 3.79 2.17
C LEU A 23 5.82 3.91 3.30
N GLN A 24 5.39 3.78 4.55
CA GLN A 24 6.30 3.70 5.69
C GLN A 24 6.73 2.26 5.92
N SER A 25 8.04 2.07 6.09
CA SER A 25 8.66 0.80 6.49
C SER A 25 9.92 1.12 7.30
N ASN A 26 10.25 0.24 8.24
CA ASN A 26 11.52 0.29 8.97
C ASN A 26 12.68 -0.29 8.16
N GLU A 27 12.37 -1.02 7.08
CA GLU A 27 13.36 -1.64 6.21
C GLU A 27 13.61 -0.75 4.98
N THR A 28 14.86 -0.74 4.50
CA THR A 28 15.23 -0.03 3.26
C THR A 28 15.15 -0.98 2.07
N GLU A 29 13.92 -1.33 1.68
CA GLU A 29 13.64 -2.28 0.60
C GLU A 29 12.84 -1.64 -0.54
N ASN A 30 12.86 -2.32 -1.69
CA ASN A 30 11.98 -2.06 -2.82
C ASN A 30 10.71 -2.91 -2.70
N TYR A 31 9.56 -2.25 -2.71
CA TYR A 31 8.25 -2.90 -2.66
C TYR A 31 7.55 -2.80 -4.02
N SER A 32 6.75 -3.82 -4.34
CA SER A 32 5.77 -3.73 -5.42
C SER A 32 4.39 -3.47 -4.82
N VAL A 33 3.70 -2.46 -5.30
CA VAL A 33 2.36 -2.08 -4.84
C VAL A 33 1.36 -2.28 -5.97
N GLU A 34 0.35 -3.08 -5.70
CA GLU A 34 -0.79 -3.31 -6.60
C GLU A 34 -2.04 -2.66 -6.01
N ILE A 35 -2.72 -1.86 -6.84
CA ILE A 35 -3.91 -1.10 -6.46
C ILE A 35 -5.12 -1.72 -7.15
N TYR A 36 -6.11 -2.13 -6.36
CA TYR A 36 -7.35 -2.72 -6.84
C TYR A 36 -8.55 -1.88 -6.45
N ASP A 37 -9.56 -1.85 -7.31
CA ASP A 37 -10.89 -1.34 -6.93
C ASP A 37 -11.67 -2.38 -6.09
N ILE A 38 -12.87 -2.00 -5.64
CA ILE A 38 -13.74 -2.89 -4.84
C ILE A 38 -14.28 -4.10 -5.61
N MET A 39 -14.23 -4.08 -6.95
CA MET A 39 -14.64 -5.21 -7.79
C MET A 39 -13.48 -6.19 -8.03
N GLY A 40 -12.28 -5.87 -7.52
CA GLY A 40 -11.08 -6.68 -7.68
C GLY A 40 -10.36 -6.45 -9.00
N GLN A 41 -10.70 -5.40 -9.75
CA GLN A 41 -9.95 -5.03 -10.95
C GLN A 41 -8.62 -4.39 -10.55
N LEU A 42 -7.53 -4.85 -11.17
CA LEU A 42 -6.21 -4.23 -11.02
C LEU A 42 -6.20 -2.89 -11.77
N ILE A 43 -6.03 -1.80 -11.03
CA ILE A 43 -6.05 -0.43 -11.55
C ILE A 43 -4.63 0.05 -11.88
N ALA A 44 -3.67 -0.25 -11.01
CA ALA A 44 -2.28 0.15 -11.19
C ALA A 44 -1.33 -0.81 -10.47
N LYS A 45 -0.09 -0.86 -10.96
CA LYS A 45 1.03 -1.53 -10.33
C LYS A 45 2.26 -0.64 -10.41
N THR A 46 2.95 -0.48 -9.29
CA THR A 46 4.18 0.33 -9.21
C THR A 46 5.22 -0.32 -8.32
N ASN A 47 6.49 -0.02 -8.55
CA ASN A 47 7.56 -0.34 -7.61
C ASN A 47 7.99 0.94 -6.91
N ILE A 48 8.28 0.86 -5.61
CA ILE A 48 8.54 2.02 -4.77
C ILE A 48 9.50 1.64 -3.63
N ASN A 49 10.42 2.54 -3.28
CA ASN A 49 11.25 2.34 -2.10
C ASN A 49 10.46 2.64 -0.82
N ALA A 50 10.98 2.17 0.31
CA ALA A 50 10.52 2.65 1.62
C ALA A 50 10.57 4.18 1.73
N ASN A 51 9.53 4.76 2.34
CA ASN A 51 9.34 6.19 2.62
C ASN A 51 9.19 7.10 1.38
N GLU A 52 8.93 6.52 0.21
CA GLU A 52 8.57 7.28 -1.00
C GLU A 52 7.05 7.46 -1.15
N ASN A 53 6.68 8.38 -2.05
CA ASN A 53 5.30 8.77 -2.32
C ASN A 53 4.67 7.99 -3.47
N ILE A 54 3.42 7.59 -3.31
CA ILE A 54 2.53 7.08 -4.37
C ILE A 54 1.49 8.17 -4.67
N SER A 55 1.48 8.68 -5.90
CA SER A 55 0.43 9.60 -6.36
C SER A 55 -0.83 8.82 -6.72
N VAL A 56 -1.95 9.21 -6.11
CA VAL A 56 -3.27 8.58 -6.26
C VAL A 56 -4.37 9.57 -6.62
N GLY A 57 -4.10 10.89 -6.70
CA GLY A 57 -5.14 11.89 -7.01
C GLY A 57 -5.69 11.84 -8.43
N HIS A 58 -5.04 11.09 -9.33
CA HIS A 58 -5.59 10.78 -10.65
C HIS A 58 -6.68 9.68 -10.60
N LEU A 59 -6.81 8.96 -9.48
CA LEU A 59 -7.83 7.95 -9.28
C LEU A 59 -9.15 8.59 -8.84
N LYS A 60 -10.27 7.93 -9.16
CA LYS A 60 -11.59 8.37 -8.71
C LYS A 60 -11.68 8.21 -7.19
N ARG A 61 -12.46 9.09 -6.57
CA ARG A 61 -12.85 8.97 -5.16
C ARG A 61 -13.55 7.64 -4.92
N GLY A 62 -13.25 7.00 -3.80
CA GLY A 62 -13.81 5.69 -3.49
C GLY A 62 -12.89 4.85 -2.64
N LEU A 63 -13.21 3.57 -2.60
CA LEU A 63 -12.49 2.60 -1.78
C LEU A 63 -11.58 1.72 -2.64
N TYR A 64 -10.34 1.56 -2.18
CA TYR A 64 -9.32 0.79 -2.89
C TYR A 64 -8.63 -0.19 -1.95
N ILE A 65 -8.15 -1.30 -2.52
CA ILE A 65 -7.32 -2.29 -1.84
C ILE A 65 -5.91 -2.17 -2.40
N PHE A 66 -4.96 -1.84 -1.52
CA PHE A 66 -3.54 -1.81 -1.82
C PHE A 66 -2.92 -3.10 -1.30
N LYS A 67 -2.27 -3.86 -2.19
CA LYS A 67 -1.45 -5.01 -1.84
C LYS A 67 0.01 -4.65 -2.01
N ILE A 68 0.82 -4.91 -0.99
CA ILE A 68 2.23 -4.58 -0.94
C ILE A 68 3.02 -5.87 -0.89
N PHE A 69 3.97 -6.00 -1.80
CA PHE A 69 4.81 -7.18 -1.95
C PHE A 69 6.28 -6.83 -1.73
N ASN A 70 7.01 -7.71 -1.06
CA ASN A 70 8.47 -7.71 -0.99
C ASN A 70 8.98 -9.00 -1.64
N GLN A 71 9.86 -8.89 -2.64
CA GLN A 71 10.40 -10.06 -3.37
C GLN A 71 9.32 -11.08 -3.79
N ASN A 72 8.18 -10.59 -4.27
CA ASN A 72 6.99 -11.35 -4.69
C ASN A 72 6.17 -11.99 -3.56
N GLU A 73 6.58 -11.87 -2.30
CA GLU A 73 5.78 -12.26 -1.15
C GLU A 73 4.82 -11.13 -0.76
N LEU A 74 3.54 -11.45 -0.54
CA LEU A 74 2.56 -10.49 -0.06
C LEU A 74 2.81 -10.21 1.43
N VAL A 75 3.26 -8.99 1.74
CA VAL A 75 3.64 -8.61 3.10
C VAL A 75 2.59 -7.73 3.79
N GLN A 76 1.74 -7.03 3.03
CA GLN A 76 0.70 -6.19 3.60
C GLN A 76 -0.49 -6.02 2.65
N ILE A 77 -1.69 -5.91 3.22
CA ILE A 77 -2.90 -5.48 2.52
C ILE A 77 -3.51 -4.31 3.30
N GLN A 78 -3.79 -3.20 2.62
CA GLN A 78 -4.42 -2.05 3.24
C GLN A 78 -5.60 -1.54 2.42
N LYS A 79 -6.72 -1.31 3.10
CA LYS A 79 -7.91 -0.67 2.54
C LYS A 79 -7.77 0.85 2.70
N ILE A 80 -7.79 1.59 1.59
CA ILE A 80 -7.61 3.04 1.56
C ILE A 80 -8.88 3.72 1.03
N VAL A 81 -9.28 4.82 1.67
CA VAL A 81 -10.35 5.71 1.22
C VAL A 81 -9.73 6.92 0.52
N LEU A 82 -10.04 7.08 -0.77
CA LEU A 82 -9.69 8.25 -1.57
C LEU A 82 -10.86 9.25 -1.59
N GLN A 83 -10.59 10.53 -1.32
CA GLN A 83 -11.61 11.57 -1.03
C GLN A 83 -11.73 12.71 -2.03
#